data_AF-A0A6M4WUD5-F1
#
_entry.id   AF-A0A6M4WUD5-F1
#
_cell.length_a   1.000
_cell.length_b   1.000
_cell.length_c   1.000
_cell.angle_alpha   90.00
_cell.angle_beta   90.00
_cell.angle_gamma   90.00
#
_symmetry.space_group_name_H-M   'P 1'
#
loop_
_entity.id
_entity.type
_entity.pdbx_description
1 polymer ?
#
loop_
_entity_poly.entity_id
_entity_poly.type
_entity_poly.pdbx_seq_one_letter_code
_entity_poly.pdbx_strand_id
1 'polypeptide(L)'
;MSGPSPSVRRGCAGPTPGEPTHELTDEPTDEPSWYGVRCVFRHGPLGVYEERITLWTARSADEAIERAEAEAAEYCEDLDGVEYARLAQAFTLFGTPGDGAEVFSLMRGSTLPPAEYVDRYFATGEERTV
;
A
#
# COMPACT_ATOMS: atom_id res chain seq x y z
N MET A 1 12.56 -25.48 -58.41
CA MET A 1 12.04 -26.26 -57.28
C MET A 1 12.91 -25.96 -56.07
N SER A 2 12.30 -25.50 -54.98
CA SER A 2 12.71 -25.65 -53.58
C SER A 2 11.97 -24.59 -52.78
N GLY A 3 10.96 -25.02 -52.02
CA GLY A 3 10.13 -24.18 -51.18
C GLY A 3 10.84 -23.69 -49.92
N PRO A 4 10.22 -22.78 -49.16
CA PRO A 4 10.77 -22.30 -47.90
C PRO A 4 10.58 -23.34 -46.78
N SER A 5 11.65 -23.58 -46.01
CA SER A 5 11.60 -24.35 -44.75
C SER A 5 10.77 -23.62 -43.68
N PRO A 6 9.97 -24.33 -42.87
CA PRO A 6 9.25 -23.73 -41.75
C PRO A 6 10.17 -23.60 -40.52
N SER A 7 10.38 -22.37 -40.06
CA SER A 7 10.98 -22.12 -38.73
C SER A 7 9.93 -22.42 -37.66
N VAL A 8 10.24 -23.42 -36.84
CA VAL A 8 9.48 -23.97 -35.73
C VAL A 8 9.06 -22.89 -34.73
N ARG A 9 7.77 -22.89 -34.36
CA ARG A 9 7.23 -22.16 -33.20
C ARG A 9 7.91 -22.67 -31.95
N ARG A 10 8.63 -21.80 -31.24
CA ARG A 10 9.19 -22.12 -29.93
C ARG A 10 8.01 -22.25 -28.95
N GLY A 11 7.69 -23.49 -28.58
CA GLY A 11 6.67 -23.78 -27.58
C GLY A 11 7.05 -23.18 -26.24
N CYS A 12 6.08 -22.59 -25.55
CA CYS A 12 6.20 -22.23 -24.14
C CYS A 12 6.46 -23.52 -23.36
N ALA A 13 7.68 -23.68 -22.85
CA ALA A 13 7.98 -24.71 -21.88
C ALA A 13 7.24 -24.36 -20.57
N GLY A 14 6.42 -25.29 -20.07
CA GLY A 14 5.85 -25.18 -18.73
C GLY A 14 6.96 -25.17 -17.67
N PRO A 15 6.64 -24.71 -16.45
CA PRO A 15 7.64 -24.55 -15.40
C PRO A 15 8.30 -25.89 -15.06
N THR A 16 9.62 -25.87 -14.97
CA THR A 16 10.45 -27.01 -14.54
C THR A 16 10.20 -27.33 -13.07
N PRO A 17 10.06 -28.61 -12.67
CA PRO A 17 9.89 -28.96 -11.26
C PRO A 17 11.22 -28.70 -10.53
N GLY A 18 11.25 -27.75 -9.59
CA GLY A 18 12.42 -27.51 -8.75
C GLY A 18 12.75 -26.05 -8.45
N GLU A 19 11.97 -25.06 -8.92
CA GLU A 19 12.10 -23.72 -8.35
C GLU A 19 11.64 -23.75 -6.89
N PRO A 20 12.46 -23.28 -5.94
CA PRO A 20 12.00 -23.10 -4.58
C PRO A 20 10.88 -22.06 -4.62
N THR A 21 9.66 -22.49 -4.32
CA THR A 21 8.65 -21.55 -3.82
C THR A 21 9.34 -20.86 -2.65
N HIS A 22 9.56 -19.55 -2.76
CA HIS A 22 9.90 -18.73 -1.61
C HIS A 22 8.68 -18.79 -0.68
N GLU A 23 8.55 -19.88 0.07
CA GLU A 23 7.74 -19.92 1.27
C GLU A 23 8.37 -18.85 2.16
N LEU A 24 7.75 -17.68 2.20
CA LEU A 24 7.96 -16.69 3.24
C LEU A 24 7.50 -17.36 4.55
N THR A 25 8.36 -18.19 5.13
CA THR A 25 8.24 -18.57 6.53
C THR A 25 8.57 -17.33 7.32
N ASP A 26 7.52 -16.57 7.63
CA ASP A 26 7.50 -15.48 8.60
C ASP A 26 7.67 -16.11 9.99
N GLU A 27 8.88 -16.60 10.27
CA GLU A 27 9.26 -16.98 11.62
C GLU A 27 9.25 -15.69 12.45
N PRO A 28 8.44 -15.59 13.53
CA PRO A 28 8.37 -14.38 14.32
C PRO A 28 9.74 -14.11 14.93
N THR A 29 10.40 -13.08 14.42
CA THR A 29 11.61 -12.54 15.04
C THR A 29 11.18 -11.55 16.11
N ASP A 30 11.80 -11.61 17.29
CA ASP A 30 11.53 -10.67 18.41
C ASP A 30 12.06 -9.25 18.12
N GLU A 31 12.48 -8.99 16.87
CA GLU A 31 13.00 -7.72 16.40
C GLU A 31 11.86 -6.86 15.84
N PRO A 32 11.83 -5.55 16.17
CA PRO A 32 10.82 -4.66 15.64
C PRO A 32 10.95 -4.55 14.11
N SER A 33 9.81 -4.61 13.42
CA SER A 33 9.69 -4.40 11.99
C SER A 33 9.19 -3.00 11.68
N TRP A 34 9.32 -2.59 10.41
CA TRP A 34 8.74 -1.34 9.93
C TRP A 34 7.31 -1.55 9.45
N TYR A 35 6.43 -0.62 9.82
CA TYR A 35 5.03 -0.58 9.43
C TYR A 35 4.69 0.80 8.89
N GLY A 36 4.02 0.86 7.74
CA GLY A 36 3.26 2.03 7.31
C GLY A 36 1.86 1.95 7.87
N VAL A 37 1.33 3.01 8.46
CA VAL A 37 -0.05 3.05 8.93
C VAL A 37 -0.81 4.17 8.24
N ARG A 38 -1.87 3.81 7.52
CA ARG A 38 -2.78 4.76 6.87
C ARG A 38 -3.89 5.16 7.83
N CYS A 39 -3.99 6.46 8.10
CA CYS A 39 -5.06 7.09 8.85
C CYS A 39 -5.89 8.04 7.98
N VAL A 40 -7.17 8.21 8.31
CA VAL A 40 -8.10 9.14 7.61
C VAL A 40 -8.59 10.21 8.56
N PHE A 41 -8.56 11.45 8.10
CA PHE A 41 -8.99 12.63 8.84
C PHE A 41 -10.05 13.38 8.05
N ARG A 42 -11.02 13.96 8.76
CA ARG A 42 -12.00 14.88 8.19
C ARG A 42 -11.60 16.30 8.55
N HIS A 43 -11.38 17.13 7.54
CA HIS A 43 -11.15 18.57 7.71
C HIS A 43 -12.46 19.32 7.51
N GLY A 44 -13.17 19.61 8.62
CA GLY A 44 -14.47 20.28 8.60
C GLY A 44 -14.45 21.63 7.86
N PRO A 45 -13.57 22.58 8.24
CA PRO A 45 -13.48 23.90 7.60
C PRO A 45 -13.13 23.85 6.11
N LEU A 46 -12.34 22.86 5.69
CA LEU A 46 -11.89 22.72 4.30
C LEU A 46 -12.84 21.88 3.44
N GLY A 47 -13.75 21.14 4.07
CA GLY A 47 -14.70 20.24 3.40
C GLY A 47 -14.05 19.03 2.71
N VAL A 48 -12.88 18.58 3.17
CA VAL A 48 -12.11 17.48 2.55
C VAL A 48 -11.82 16.36 3.55
N TYR A 49 -11.50 15.19 3.01
CA TYR A 49 -10.85 14.12 3.78
C TYR A 49 -9.37 14.07 3.41
N GLU A 50 -8.52 13.80 4.40
CA GLU A 50 -7.09 13.63 4.25
C GLU A 50 -6.73 12.16 4.56
N GLU A 51 -5.99 11.50 3.66
CA GLU A 51 -5.34 10.22 3.93
C GLU A 51 -3.87 10.48 4.26
N ARG A 52 -3.43 10.15 5.48
CA ARG A 52 -2.00 10.24 5.89
C ARG A 52 -1.43 8.85 6.08
N ILE A 53 -0.18 8.66 5.68
CA ILE A 53 0.59 7.44 5.95
C ILE A 53 1.82 7.80 6.78
N THR A 54 1.93 7.19 7.96
CA THR A 54 3.06 7.38 8.89
C THR A 54 3.86 6.09 9.02
N LEU A 55 5.17 6.19 9.21
CA LEU A 55 6.07 5.04 9.37
C LEU A 55 6.39 4.82 10.84
N TRP A 56 6.32 3.56 11.26
CA TRP A 56 6.52 3.14 12.65
C TRP A 56 7.41 1.91 12.72
N THR A 57 8.36 1.92 13.64
CA THR A 57 8.99 0.67 14.11
C THR A 57 8.15 0.12 15.25
N ALA A 58 7.67 -1.12 15.11
CA ALA A 58 6.83 -1.79 16.10
C ALA A 58 7.09 -3.30 16.10
N ARG A 59 6.63 -4.01 17.13
CA ARG A 59 6.73 -5.47 17.22
C ARG A 59 5.52 -6.18 16.59
N SER A 60 4.45 -5.44 16.31
CA SER A 60 3.26 -5.95 15.65
C SER A 60 2.53 -4.86 14.88
N ALA A 61 1.64 -5.27 13.97
CA ALA A 61 0.74 -4.36 13.29
C ALA A 61 -0.21 -3.64 14.27
N ASP A 62 -0.67 -4.33 15.32
CA ASP A 62 -1.52 -3.74 16.35
C ASP A 62 -0.77 -2.64 17.14
N GLU A 63 0.48 -2.88 17.53
CA GLU A 63 1.30 -1.85 18.18
C GLU A 63 1.53 -0.66 17.25
N ALA A 64 1.78 -0.89 15.96
CA ALA A 64 1.90 0.19 14.98
C ALA A 64 0.60 1.00 14.86
N ILE A 65 -0.56 0.33 14.87
CA ILE A 65 -1.88 0.99 14.85
C ILE A 65 -2.08 1.82 16.11
N GLU A 66 -1.86 1.27 17.31
CA GLU A 66 -2.02 2.00 18.58
C GLU A 66 -1.18 3.29 18.59
N ARG A 67 0.06 3.22 18.09
CA ARG A 67 0.96 4.38 17.99
C ARG A 67 0.48 5.40 16.95
N ALA A 68 0.00 4.92 15.81
CA ALA A 68 -0.54 5.80 14.77
C ALA A 68 -1.85 6.48 15.21
N GLU A 69 -2.69 5.81 16.00
CA GLU A 69 -3.89 6.41 16.57
C GLU A 69 -3.58 7.44 17.66
N ALA A 70 -2.55 7.20 18.47
CA ALA A 70 -2.05 8.20 19.42
C ALA A 70 -1.54 9.46 18.68
N GLU A 71 -0.73 9.29 17.63
CA GLU A 71 -0.28 10.43 16.79
C GLU A 71 -1.46 11.10 16.07
N ALA A 72 -2.44 10.35 15.60
CA ALA A 72 -3.64 10.92 14.98
C ALA A 72 -4.44 11.78 15.96
N ALA A 73 -4.52 11.38 17.24
CA ALA A 73 -5.16 12.18 18.28
C ALA A 73 -4.40 13.49 18.52
N GLU A 74 -3.08 13.43 18.68
CA GLU A 74 -2.21 14.61 18.83
C GLU A 74 -2.35 15.56 17.62
N TYR A 75 -2.33 15.03 16.40
CA TYR A 75 -2.53 15.81 15.17
C TYR A 75 -3.87 16.55 15.14
N CYS A 76 -4.94 15.94 15.66
CA CYS A 76 -6.25 16.59 15.72
C CYS A 76 -6.33 17.65 16.82
N GLU A 77 -5.62 17.48 17.94
CA GLU A 77 -5.57 18.49 19.01
C GLU A 77 -4.90 19.79 18.55
N ASP A 78 -3.93 19.70 17.64
CA ASP A 78 -3.21 20.83 17.08
C ASP A 78 -3.97 21.59 15.98
N LEU A 79 -5.11 21.06 15.50
CA LEU A 79 -5.84 21.60 14.34
C LEU A 79 -7.33 21.84 14.62
N ASP A 80 -7.78 23.09 14.43
CA ASP A 80 -9.18 23.46 14.60
C ASP A 80 -10.09 22.78 13.56
N GLY A 81 -11.06 22.01 14.04
CA GLY A 81 -12.11 21.40 13.20
C GLY A 81 -11.64 20.20 12.37
N VAL A 82 -10.54 19.56 12.78
CA VAL A 82 -10.06 18.29 12.22
C VAL A 82 -10.44 17.14 13.13
N GLU A 83 -10.95 16.05 12.53
CA GLU A 83 -11.42 14.88 13.27
C GLU A 83 -10.80 13.60 12.68
N TYR A 84 -10.23 12.75 13.53
CA TYR A 84 -9.82 11.40 13.14
C TYR A 84 -11.04 10.54 12.81
N ALA A 85 -11.09 10.00 11.60
CA ALA A 85 -12.23 9.22 11.08
C ALA A 85 -12.24 7.75 11.54
N ARG A 86 -11.34 7.36 12.46
CA ARG A 86 -11.25 6.01 13.05
C ARG A 86 -10.97 4.90 12.05
N LEU A 87 -10.17 5.23 11.03
CA LEU A 87 -9.57 4.24 10.15
C LEU A 87 -8.07 4.24 10.41
N ALA A 88 -7.53 3.12 10.88
CA ALA A 88 -6.09 2.83 10.89
C ALA A 88 -5.85 1.51 10.17
N GLN A 89 -4.95 1.49 9.20
CA GLN A 89 -4.59 0.30 8.44
C GLN A 89 -3.08 0.17 8.37
N ALA A 90 -2.54 -0.88 9.00
CA ALA A 90 -1.11 -1.17 8.97
C ALA A 90 -0.70 -2.01 7.76
N PHE A 91 0.49 -1.72 7.24
CA PHE A 91 1.17 -2.42 6.16
C PHE A 91 2.60 -2.72 6.61
N THR A 92 2.99 -3.98 6.66
CA THR A 92 4.37 -4.37 6.98
C THR A 92 5.29 -4.05 5.81
N LEU A 93 6.43 -3.44 6.08
CA LEU A 93 7.47 -3.18 5.07
C LEU A 93 8.47 -4.36 5.03
N PHE A 94 9.01 -4.60 3.84
CA PHE A 94 10.10 -5.57 3.66
C PHE A 94 11.45 -4.95 4.04
N GLY A 95 11.69 -4.83 5.34
CA GLY A 95 12.93 -4.30 5.91
C GLY A 95 12.90 -2.79 6.18
N THR A 96 14.09 -2.18 6.24
CA THR A 96 14.23 -0.74 6.51
C THR A 96 13.84 0.08 5.28
N PRO A 97 12.95 1.09 5.40
CA PRO A 97 12.57 1.94 4.27
C PRO A 97 13.78 2.69 3.71
N GLY A 98 13.92 2.64 2.40
CA GLY A 98 14.98 3.30 1.63
C GLY A 98 14.45 3.75 0.26
N ASP A 99 15.34 4.21 -0.61
CA ASP A 99 14.97 4.61 -1.97
C ASP A 99 14.26 3.46 -2.72
N GLY A 100 13.10 3.76 -3.29
CA GLY A 100 12.27 2.78 -4.00
C GLY A 100 11.54 1.75 -3.11
N ALA A 101 11.60 1.85 -1.78
CA ALA A 101 10.86 0.96 -0.89
C ALA A 101 9.35 1.16 -1.03
N GLU A 102 8.60 0.08 -1.20
CA GLU A 102 7.14 0.13 -1.16
C GLU A 102 6.68 0.37 0.28
N VAL A 103 5.96 1.46 0.50
CA VAL A 103 5.42 1.85 1.83
C VAL A 103 3.92 1.60 1.96
N PHE A 104 3.24 1.41 0.83
CA PHE A 104 1.79 1.24 0.76
C PHE A 104 1.38 0.63 -0.58
N SER A 105 0.43 -0.32 -0.53
CA SER A 105 -0.22 -0.87 -1.71
C SER A 105 -1.68 -1.16 -1.41
N LEU A 106 -2.58 -0.78 -2.32
CA LEU A 106 -4.01 -1.04 -2.23
C LEU A 106 -4.50 -1.73 -3.50
N MET A 107 -4.90 -2.98 -3.35
CA MET A 107 -5.62 -3.70 -4.40
C MET A 107 -7.13 -3.52 -4.22
N ARG A 108 -7.81 -3.06 -5.28
CA ARG A 108 -9.26 -2.91 -5.32
C ARG A 108 -9.80 -3.63 -6.55
N GLY A 109 -10.72 -4.57 -6.33
CA GLY A 109 -11.46 -5.18 -7.44
C GLY A 109 -12.30 -4.13 -8.17
N SER A 110 -12.22 -4.10 -9.50
CA SER A 110 -13.02 -3.21 -10.32
C SER A 110 -13.28 -3.81 -11.69
N THR A 111 -14.45 -3.51 -12.26
CA THR A 111 -14.80 -3.82 -13.65
C THR A 111 -14.62 -2.62 -14.58
N LEU A 112 -14.16 -1.48 -14.06
CA LEU A 112 -13.93 -0.27 -14.85
C LEU A 112 -12.69 -0.43 -15.74
N PRO A 113 -12.70 0.15 -16.96
CA PRO A 113 -11.49 0.33 -17.74
C PRO A 113 -10.45 1.20 -17.00
N PRO A 114 -9.15 1.11 -17.33
CA PRO A 114 -8.09 1.78 -16.57
C PRO A 114 -8.25 3.30 -16.43
N ALA A 115 -8.57 4.02 -17.51
CA ALA A 115 -8.72 5.48 -17.48
C ALA A 115 -9.90 5.90 -16.58
N GLU A 116 -11.05 5.23 -16.74
CA GLU A 116 -12.23 5.51 -15.92
C GLU A 116 -12.00 5.18 -14.44
N TYR A 117 -11.18 4.16 -14.14
CA TYR A 117 -10.81 3.83 -12.76
C TYR A 117 -9.99 4.95 -12.12
N VAL A 118 -9.02 5.51 -12.85
CA VAL A 118 -8.19 6.62 -12.37
C VAL A 118 -9.05 7.87 -12.14
N ASP A 119 -9.87 8.26 -13.12
CA ASP A 119 -10.74 9.44 -13.01
C ASP A 119 -11.76 9.29 -11.87
N ARG A 120 -12.24 8.07 -11.61
CA ARG A 120 -13.22 7.80 -10.55
C ARG A 120 -12.67 7.97 -9.14
N TYR A 121 -11.41 7.61 -8.92
CA TYR A 121 -10.89 7.39 -7.57
C TYR A 121 -9.66 8.22 -7.21
N PHE A 122 -8.93 8.76 -8.19
CA PHE A 122 -7.62 9.38 -7.96
C PHE A 122 -7.41 10.72 -8.68
N ALA A 123 -8.10 10.94 -9.80
CA ALA A 123 -7.99 12.16 -10.59
C ALA A 123 -9.37 12.82 -10.76
N THR A 124 -10.08 12.99 -9.65
CA THR A 124 -11.41 13.58 -9.59
C THR A 124 -11.40 15.09 -9.85
N GLY A 125 -10.25 15.73 -9.67
CA GLY A 125 -10.07 17.18 -9.79
C GLY A 125 -10.32 17.94 -8.48
N GLU A 126 -10.61 17.23 -7.39
CA GLU A 126 -10.85 17.80 -6.06
C GLU A 126 -9.69 17.53 -5.08
N GLU A 127 -8.68 16.76 -5.50
CA GLU A 127 -7.50 16.41 -4.70
C GLU A 127 -6.67 17.66 -4.32
N ARG A 128 -6.13 17.66 -3.11
CA ARG A 128 -5.23 18.70 -2.60
C ARG A 128 -4.00 18.03 -1.97
N THR A 129 -2.82 18.55 -2.27
CA THR A 129 -1.56 18.07 -1.68
C THR A 129 -1.07 19.07 -0.63
N VAL A 130 -0.66 18.57 0.54
CA VAL A 130 -0.05 19.33 1.64
C VAL A 130 1.39 18.91 1.86
#